data_AF-A0A812LVQ8-F1
#
_entry.id   AF-A0A812LVQ8-F1
#
_cell.length_a   1.000
_cell.length_b   1.000
_cell.length_c   1.000
_cell.angle_alpha   90.00
_cell.angle_beta   90.00
_cell.angle_gamma   90.00
#
_symmetry.space_group_name_H-M   'P 1'
#
loop_
_entity.id
_entity.type
_entity.pdbx_description
1 polymer ?
#
loop_
_entity_poly.entity_id
_entity_poly.type
_entity_poly.pdbx_seq_one_letter_code
_entity_poly.pdbx_strand_id
1 'polypeptide(L)'
;MRSKLDVAPNMMVMVGLFRKPSLRVASAFNHFMAGRGDITEFAGFSRGLVTKLLAGEKGYTPVHCEFAYHDRFVNWTRDCSSYYCQECVRSAEEDLPKALQRLHGFAFIGLMEHFELSVCLFHAMFGGKCLPIEFVNMRKGVEHQDPMQLANALSGHEDPYDNAVYQAASEIFWRNVERFNANDATCAR
;
A
#
# COMPACT_ATOMS: atom_id res chain seq x y z
N MET A 1 24.97 20.56 11.64
CA MET A 1 23.75 21.14 12.22
C MET A 1 22.57 20.29 11.80
N ARG A 2 22.00 19.47 12.70
CA ARG A 2 20.73 18.77 12.42
C ARG A 2 19.61 19.74 12.75
N SER A 3 18.86 20.23 11.76
CA SER A 3 17.62 20.95 12.04
C SER A 3 16.66 19.95 12.67
N LYS A 4 16.30 20.16 13.93
CA LYS A 4 15.13 19.50 14.51
C LYS A 4 13.95 19.89 13.61
N LEU A 5 13.25 18.90 13.09
CA LEU A 5 11.95 19.13 12.45
C LEU A 5 11.06 19.76 13.53
N ASP A 6 10.78 21.05 13.41
CA ASP A 6 9.81 21.76 14.24
C ASP A 6 8.40 21.27 13.85
N VAL A 7 8.03 20.10 14.37
CA VAL A 7 6.69 19.56 14.22
C VAL A 7 5.78 20.27 15.21
N ALA A 8 4.79 21.00 14.72
CA ALA A 8 3.82 21.66 15.57
C ALA A 8 3.13 20.64 16.51
N PRO A 9 2.90 20.99 17.79
CA PRO A 9 2.56 20.04 18.85
C PRO A 9 1.24 19.24 18.69
N ASN A 10 0.47 19.46 17.63
CA ASN A 10 -0.78 18.75 17.33
C ASN A 10 -0.85 18.16 15.91
N MET A 11 0.26 18.11 15.16
CA MET A 11 0.26 17.50 13.84
C MET A 11 0.42 15.99 13.98
N MET A 12 -0.63 15.25 13.62
CA MET A 12 -0.57 13.79 13.56
C MET A 12 0.52 13.38 12.57
N VAL A 13 1.54 12.72 13.07
CA VAL A 13 2.68 12.23 12.28
C VAL A 13 2.29 10.90 11.67
N MET A 14 2.09 10.87 10.35
CA MET A 14 1.88 9.63 9.61
C MET A 14 3.19 9.12 9.01
N VAL A 15 3.40 7.82 9.09
CA VAL A 15 4.47 7.10 8.40
C VAL A 15 3.85 5.90 7.68
N GLY A 16 4.34 5.55 6.50
CA GLY A 16 3.77 4.46 5.72
C GLY A 16 4.77 3.75 4.82
N LEU A 17 4.52 2.46 4.60
CA LEU A 17 5.16 1.66 3.56
C LEU A 17 4.12 1.36 2.48
N PHE A 18 4.44 1.71 1.24
CA PHE A 18 3.58 1.53 0.08
C PHE A 18 4.11 0.38 -0.77
N ARG A 19 3.22 -0.31 -1.47
CA ARG A 19 3.56 -1.42 -2.38
C ARG A 19 2.88 -1.19 -3.71
N LYS A 20 3.52 -1.60 -4.79
CA LYS A 20 2.94 -1.57 -6.13
C LYS A 20 1.58 -2.26 -6.09
N PRO A 21 0.51 -1.63 -6.60
CA PRO A 21 -0.85 -2.14 -6.45
C PRO A 21 -1.03 -3.58 -6.94
N SER A 22 -0.46 -3.96 -8.09
CA SER A 22 -0.55 -5.33 -8.60
C SER A 22 0.11 -6.37 -7.68
N LEU A 23 1.26 -6.04 -7.07
CA LEU A 23 1.92 -6.91 -6.11
C LEU A 23 1.17 -6.96 -4.77
N ARG A 24 0.54 -5.86 -4.35
CA ARG A 24 -0.35 -5.84 -3.18
C ARG A 24 -1.53 -6.80 -3.39
N VAL A 25 -2.23 -6.67 -4.51
CA VAL A 25 -3.38 -7.51 -4.87
C VAL A 25 -2.97 -8.99 -4.98
N ALA A 26 -1.89 -9.30 -5.69
CA ALA A 26 -1.38 -10.68 -5.79
C ALA A 26 -1.04 -11.29 -4.42
N SER A 27 -0.41 -10.51 -3.55
CA SER A 27 -0.09 -10.94 -2.18
C SER A 27 -1.34 -11.15 -1.32
N ALA A 28 -2.33 -10.26 -1.42
CA ALA A 28 -3.58 -10.36 -0.69
C ALA A 28 -4.41 -11.56 -1.19
N PHE A 29 -4.45 -11.79 -2.51
CA PHE A 29 -5.10 -12.96 -3.10
C PHE A 29 -4.47 -14.26 -2.61
N ASN A 30 -3.13 -14.34 -2.58
CA ASN A 30 -2.43 -15.47 -1.98
C ASN A 30 -2.80 -15.66 -0.51
N HIS A 31 -2.83 -14.58 0.28
CA HIS A 31 -3.06 -14.68 1.72
C HIS A 31 -4.51 -15.02 2.08
N PHE A 32 -5.48 -14.30 1.51
CA PHE A 32 -6.89 -14.40 1.88
C PHE A 32 -7.65 -15.45 1.08
N MET A 33 -7.26 -15.69 -0.18
CA MET A 33 -7.92 -16.65 -1.06
C MET A 33 -7.14 -17.95 -1.22
N ALA A 34 -5.98 -18.07 -0.57
CA ALA A 34 -5.07 -19.20 -0.74
C ALA A 34 -4.72 -19.47 -2.22
N GLY A 35 -4.67 -18.42 -3.05
CA GLY A 35 -4.43 -18.51 -4.49
C GLY A 35 -5.60 -19.12 -5.30
N ARG A 36 -6.82 -19.19 -4.74
CA ARG A 36 -8.00 -19.79 -5.39
C ARG A 36 -9.00 -18.73 -5.84
N GLY A 37 -9.58 -18.92 -7.03
CA GLY A 37 -10.56 -17.99 -7.62
C GLY A 37 -9.98 -17.23 -8.81
N ASP A 38 -10.66 -16.16 -9.21
CA ASP A 38 -10.21 -15.28 -10.30
C ASP A 38 -9.53 -14.03 -9.72
N ILE A 39 -8.23 -13.90 -9.94
CA ILE A 39 -7.45 -12.76 -9.44
C ILE A 39 -7.89 -11.44 -10.08
N THR A 40 -8.38 -11.46 -11.32
CA THR A 40 -8.87 -10.26 -12.01
C THR A 40 -10.13 -9.72 -11.34
N GLU A 41 -11.03 -10.62 -10.96
CA GLU A 41 -12.23 -10.28 -10.21
C GLU A 41 -11.87 -9.71 -8.83
N PHE A 42 -10.95 -10.38 -8.12
CA PHE A 42 -10.41 -9.92 -6.84
C PHE A 42 -9.73 -8.53 -6.94
N ALA A 43 -9.01 -8.27 -8.02
CA ALA A 43 -8.41 -6.98 -8.29
C ALA A 43 -9.46 -5.88 -8.49
N GLY A 44 -10.57 -6.20 -9.15
CA GLY A 44 -11.72 -5.30 -9.29
C GLY A 44 -12.28 -4.84 -7.95
N PHE A 45 -12.41 -5.76 -6.99
CA PHE A 45 -12.86 -5.43 -5.62
C PHE A 45 -11.83 -4.63 -4.81
N SER A 46 -10.55 -4.82 -5.10
CA SER A 46 -9.45 -4.15 -4.42
C SER A 46 -9.12 -2.77 -4.98
N ARG A 47 -9.85 -2.32 -6.01
CA ARG A 47 -9.56 -1.10 -6.77
C ARG A 47 -9.78 0.16 -5.94
N GLY A 48 -8.77 1.03 -5.90
CA GLY A 48 -8.78 2.28 -5.16
C GLY A 48 -8.71 2.11 -3.65
N LEU A 49 -8.37 0.92 -3.14
CA LEU A 49 -8.39 0.62 -1.72
C LEU A 49 -7.45 1.56 -0.93
N VAL A 50 -6.20 1.71 -1.37
CA VAL A 50 -5.24 2.60 -0.70
C VAL A 50 -5.70 4.05 -0.81
N THR A 51 -6.24 4.43 -1.96
CA THR A 51 -6.79 5.76 -2.21
C THR A 51 -7.90 6.11 -1.20
N LYS A 52 -8.91 5.24 -1.04
CA LYS A 52 -10.02 5.42 -0.10
C LYS A 52 -9.56 5.47 1.36
N LEU A 53 -8.63 4.58 1.73
CA LEU A 53 -8.03 4.57 3.07
C LEU A 53 -7.32 5.88 3.39
N LEU A 54 -6.51 6.40 2.46
CA LEU A 54 -5.84 7.69 2.63
C LEU A 54 -6.83 8.85 2.64
N ALA A 55 -7.88 8.83 1.82
CA ALA A 55 -8.93 9.85 1.82
C ALA A 55 -9.78 9.86 3.12
N GLY A 56 -9.63 8.81 3.94
CA GLY A 56 -10.28 8.68 5.25
C GLY A 56 -11.75 8.34 5.14
N GLU A 57 -12.13 7.58 4.10
CA GLU A 57 -13.36 6.80 4.19
C GLU A 57 -13.30 5.91 5.44
N LYS A 58 -14.46 5.57 6.01
CA LYS A 58 -14.52 4.70 7.20
C LYS A 58 -13.78 3.41 6.86
N GLY A 59 -12.58 3.20 7.42
CA GLY A 59 -11.64 2.16 6.97
C GLY A 59 -12.20 0.73 6.98
N TYR A 60 -13.29 0.49 7.71
CA TYR A 60 -14.05 -0.74 7.62
C TYR A 60 -14.61 -0.98 6.20
N THR A 61 -15.17 0.02 5.53
CA THR A 61 -15.83 -0.16 4.22
C THR A 61 -14.83 -0.58 3.13
N PRO A 62 -13.69 0.12 2.91
CA PRO A 62 -12.74 -0.29 1.86
C PRO A 62 -12.13 -1.67 2.11
N VAL A 63 -11.78 -1.98 3.36
CA VAL A 63 -11.24 -3.29 3.73
C VAL A 63 -12.30 -4.38 3.62
N HIS A 64 -13.56 -4.08 3.97
CA HIS A 64 -14.67 -5.01 3.82
C HIS A 64 -14.93 -5.35 2.35
N CYS A 65 -14.68 -4.43 1.41
CA CYS A 65 -14.78 -4.72 -0.02
C CYS A 65 -13.76 -5.76 -0.49
N GLU A 66 -12.54 -5.76 0.07
CA GLU A 66 -11.52 -6.79 -0.18
C GLU A 66 -11.95 -8.15 0.41
N PHE A 67 -12.61 -8.15 1.57
CA PHE A 67 -13.09 -9.36 2.26
C PHE A 67 -14.46 -9.88 1.80
N ALA A 68 -15.28 -9.07 1.13
CA ALA A 68 -16.58 -9.48 0.62
C ALA A 68 -16.48 -10.64 -0.39
N TYR A 69 -15.31 -10.83 -1.01
CA TYR A 69 -15.00 -11.98 -1.87
C TYR A 69 -14.90 -13.31 -1.09
N HIS A 70 -14.69 -13.27 0.23
CA HIS A 70 -14.49 -14.47 1.05
C HIS A 70 -15.81 -15.14 1.44
N ASP A 71 -16.95 -14.43 1.39
CA ASP A 71 -18.23 -14.97 1.85
C ASP A 71 -18.86 -15.87 0.77
N ARG A 72 -18.40 -17.12 0.73
CA ARG A 72 -18.85 -18.22 -0.14
C ARG A 72 -20.32 -18.67 0.05
N PHE A 73 -21.22 -17.79 0.50
CA PHE A 73 -22.62 -18.14 0.78
C PHE A 73 -23.69 -17.19 0.26
N VAL A 74 -23.34 -16.15 -0.50
CA VAL A 74 -24.36 -15.40 -1.24
C VAL A 74 -24.02 -15.45 -2.71
N ASN A 75 -24.94 -16.02 -3.47
CA ASN A 75 -24.97 -16.13 -4.91
C ASN A 75 -24.94 -14.69 -5.50
N TRP A 76 -23.75 -14.08 -5.54
CA TRP A 76 -23.51 -12.74 -6.07
C TRP A 76 -23.48 -12.82 -7.61
N THR A 77 -24.61 -13.24 -8.17
CA THR A 77 -24.89 -13.09 -9.59
C THR A 77 -24.89 -11.60 -9.89
N ARG A 78 -23.85 -11.04 -10.53
CA ARG A 78 -23.78 -9.84 -11.42
C ARG A 78 -24.66 -8.59 -11.16
N ASP A 79 -25.44 -8.57 -10.10
CA ASP A 79 -26.52 -7.66 -9.76
C ASP A 79 -26.13 -7.06 -8.42
N CYS A 80 -25.28 -6.03 -8.51
CA CYS A 80 -24.78 -5.27 -7.37
C CYS A 80 -25.87 -4.34 -6.82
N SER A 81 -26.98 -4.93 -6.37
CA SER A 81 -28.14 -4.22 -5.83
C SER A 81 -28.09 -4.01 -4.32
N SER A 82 -27.17 -4.70 -3.62
CA SER A 82 -26.98 -4.51 -2.18
C SER A 82 -26.26 -3.19 -1.87
N TYR A 83 -26.76 -2.49 -0.84
CA TYR A 83 -26.18 -1.24 -0.32
C TYR A 83 -24.67 -1.36 -0.05
N TYR A 84 -24.22 -2.51 0.47
CA TYR A 84 -22.81 -2.76 0.78
C TYR A 84 -21.91 -2.82 -0.45
N CYS A 85 -22.40 -3.32 -1.58
CA CYS A 85 -21.63 -3.32 -2.82
C CYS A 85 -21.66 -1.97 -3.53
N GLN A 86 -22.76 -1.23 -3.45
CA GLN A 86 -22.81 0.14 -3.98
C GLN A 86 -21.79 1.05 -3.28
N GLU A 87 -21.56 0.86 -1.97
CA GLU A 87 -20.46 1.53 -1.26
C GLU A 87 -19.07 1.06 -1.74
N CYS A 88 -18.89 -0.23 -2.04
CA CYS A 88 -17.64 -0.74 -2.62
C CYS A 88 -17.34 -0.21 -4.02
N VAL A 89 -18.40 0.00 -4.82
CA VAL A 89 -18.34 0.53 -6.19
C VAL A 89 -18.24 2.06 -6.20
N ARG A 90 -18.37 2.75 -5.06
CA ARG A 90 -18.09 4.19 -4.99
C ARG A 90 -16.70 4.45 -5.57
N SER A 91 -16.64 5.34 -6.56
CA SER A 91 -15.43 5.54 -7.34
C SER A 91 -14.36 6.23 -6.50
N ALA A 92 -13.16 5.65 -6.46
CA ALA A 92 -12.00 6.24 -5.80
C ALA A 92 -11.50 7.51 -6.51
N GLU A 93 -12.12 7.90 -7.62
CA GLU A 93 -11.77 9.10 -8.39
C GLU A 93 -11.99 10.38 -7.57
N GLU A 94 -13.11 10.46 -6.84
CA GLU A 94 -13.43 11.61 -5.99
C GLU A 94 -12.46 11.74 -4.81
N ASP A 95 -11.92 10.60 -4.35
CA ASP A 95 -11.03 10.51 -3.20
C ASP A 95 -9.56 10.76 -3.55
N LEU A 96 -9.17 10.56 -4.81
CA LEU A 96 -7.78 10.65 -5.24
C LEU A 96 -7.12 11.99 -4.91
N PRO A 97 -7.74 13.18 -5.16
CA PRO A 97 -7.13 14.45 -4.79
C PRO A 97 -6.83 14.57 -3.30
N LYS A 98 -7.74 14.08 -2.45
CA LYS A 98 -7.60 14.12 -0.99
C LYS A 98 -6.55 13.13 -0.50
N ALA A 99 -6.49 11.94 -1.09
CA ALA A 99 -5.47 10.94 -0.82
C ALA A 99 -4.06 11.48 -1.12
N LEU A 100 -3.88 12.08 -2.30
CA LEU A 100 -2.62 12.71 -2.70
C LEU A 100 -2.25 13.89 -1.78
N GLN A 101 -3.22 14.75 -1.43
CA GLN A 101 -2.99 15.84 -0.48
C GLN A 101 -2.47 15.32 0.87
N ARG A 102 -3.07 14.25 1.40
CA ARG A 102 -2.67 13.66 2.68
C ARG A 102 -1.33 12.96 2.61
N LEU A 103 -1.02 12.32 1.48
CA LEU A 103 0.28 11.69 1.23
C LEU A 103 1.43 12.69 1.43
N HIS A 104 1.28 13.95 1.01
CA HIS A 104 2.27 15.00 1.25
C HIS A 104 2.48 15.37 2.73
N GLY A 105 1.52 15.02 3.60
CA GLY A 105 1.61 15.23 5.05
C GLY A 105 2.36 14.13 5.80
N PHE A 106 2.77 13.05 5.13
CA PHE A 106 3.52 11.96 5.77
C PHE A 106 4.91 12.46 6.15
N ALA A 107 5.34 12.15 7.38
CA ALA A 107 6.71 12.37 7.80
C ALA A 107 7.67 11.38 7.12
N PHE A 108 7.19 10.19 6.80
CA PHE A 108 7.97 9.15 6.14
C PHE A 108 7.13 8.33 5.17
N ILE A 109 7.71 8.06 4.01
CA ILE A 109 7.17 7.17 2.98
C ILE A 109 8.31 6.24 2.57
N GLY A 110 8.06 4.93 2.67
CA GLY A 110 8.93 3.89 2.10
C GLY A 110 8.18 3.02 1.10
N LEU A 111 8.93 2.18 0.39
CA LEU A 111 8.42 1.24 -0.62
C LEU A 111 8.74 -0.20 -0.20
N MET A 112 7.76 -1.09 -0.30
CA MET A 112 7.91 -2.51 0.05
C MET A 112 8.87 -3.25 -0.88
N GLU A 113 8.92 -2.87 -2.16
CA GLU A 113 9.88 -3.37 -3.15
C GLU A 113 11.33 -3.01 -2.82
N HIS A 114 11.50 -1.95 -2.01
CA HIS A 114 12.79 -1.44 -1.54
C HIS A 114 12.80 -1.43 -0.01
N PHE A 115 12.36 -2.53 0.62
CA PHE A 115 12.18 -2.61 2.07
C PHE A 115 13.45 -2.26 2.85
N GLU A 116 14.59 -2.86 2.50
CA GLU A 116 15.87 -2.61 3.18
C GLU A 116 16.31 -1.14 3.08
N LEU A 117 16.19 -0.56 1.87
CA LEU A 117 16.47 0.85 1.64
C LEU A 117 15.47 1.76 2.39
N SER A 118 14.22 1.34 2.54
CA SER A 118 13.21 2.07 3.30
C SER A 118 13.55 2.10 4.79
N VAL A 119 13.99 0.98 5.38
CA VAL A 119 14.49 0.92 6.76
C VAL A 119 15.66 1.87 6.92
N CYS A 120 16.61 1.84 6.00
CA CYS A 120 17.77 2.72 6.03
C CYS A 120 17.42 4.19 5.91
N LEU A 121 16.54 4.55 4.97
CA LEU A 121 16.07 5.91 4.79
C LEU A 121 15.39 6.42 6.06
N PHE A 122 14.60 5.58 6.73
CA PHE A 122 13.97 5.94 8.00
C PHE A 122 15.01 6.34 9.06
N HIS A 123 16.04 5.51 9.26
CA HIS A 123 17.14 5.81 10.18
C HIS A 123 17.97 7.02 9.75
N ALA A 124 18.15 7.26 8.45
CA ALA A 124 18.83 8.44 7.93
C ALA A 124 18.05 9.74 8.19
N MET A 125 16.72 9.68 8.06
CA MET A 125 15.81 10.83 8.26
C MET A 125 15.65 11.20 9.73
N PHE A 126 15.45 10.22 10.61
CA PHE A 126 15.10 10.47 12.02
C PHE A 126 16.25 10.20 13.00
N GLY A 127 17.35 9.62 12.51
CA GLY A 127 18.43 9.11 13.33
C GLY A 127 18.13 7.70 13.88
N GLY A 128 19.14 7.08 14.45
CA GLY A 128 19.11 5.68 14.86
C GLY A 128 20.25 4.90 14.19
N LYS A 129 20.51 3.69 14.71
CA LYS A 129 21.38 2.72 14.04
C LYS A 129 20.50 1.66 13.44
N CYS A 130 20.80 1.25 12.20
CA CYS A 130 20.16 0.08 11.63
C CYS A 130 20.60 -1.16 12.42
N LEU A 131 19.67 -2.02 12.79
CA LEU A 131 19.98 -3.29 13.45
C LEU A 131 19.86 -4.42 12.42
N PRO A 132 20.78 -5.40 12.40
CA PRO A 132 20.71 -6.52 11.45
C PRO A 132 19.36 -7.25 11.46
N ILE A 133 18.68 -7.31 12.61
CA ILE A 133 17.37 -7.96 12.75
C ILE A 133 16.26 -7.25 11.96
N GLU A 134 16.40 -5.95 11.66
CA GLU A 134 15.42 -5.18 10.88
C GLU A 134 15.37 -5.62 9.41
N PHE A 135 16.42 -6.28 8.92
CA PHE A 135 16.52 -6.81 7.56
C PHE A 135 16.12 -8.29 7.47
N VAL A 136 15.76 -8.91 8.61
CA VAL A 136 15.32 -10.31 8.64
C VAL A 136 13.81 -10.38 8.42
N ASN A 137 13.36 -11.16 7.44
CA ASN A 137 11.95 -11.46 7.28
C ASN A 137 11.45 -12.36 8.43
N MET A 138 10.91 -11.74 9.47
CA MET A 138 10.38 -12.42 10.66
C MET A 138 9.00 -13.07 10.45
N ARG A 139 8.34 -12.83 9.31
CA ARG A 139 7.01 -13.36 8.99
C ARG A 139 6.98 -13.86 7.56
N LYS A 140 7.64 -15.00 7.34
CA LYS A 140 7.54 -15.71 6.06
C LYS A 140 6.08 -16.10 5.82
N GLY A 141 5.48 -15.52 4.80
CA GLY A 141 4.15 -15.91 4.35
C GLY A 141 4.17 -17.31 3.73
N VAL A 142 2.98 -17.90 3.62
CA VAL A 142 2.78 -19.09 2.77
C VAL A 142 2.41 -18.58 1.38
N GLU A 143 3.23 -18.88 0.39
CA GLU A 143 2.94 -18.58 -1.01
C GLU A 143 2.24 -19.79 -1.64
N HIS A 144 0.99 -19.60 -2.08
CA HIS A 144 0.25 -20.64 -2.80
C HIS A 144 0.50 -20.60 -4.31
N GLN A 145 0.76 -19.40 -4.83
CA GLN A 145 1.14 -19.13 -6.21
C GLN A 145 2.24 -18.07 -6.22
N ASP A 146 3.08 -18.05 -7.27
CA ASP A 146 4.11 -17.03 -7.43
C ASP A 146 3.48 -15.62 -7.55
N PRO A 147 3.76 -14.69 -6.61
CA PRO A 147 3.22 -13.34 -6.65
C PRO A 147 3.55 -12.57 -7.94
N MET A 148 4.69 -12.86 -8.58
CA MET A 148 5.07 -12.16 -9.81
C MET A 148 4.24 -12.63 -11.00
N GLN A 149 4.01 -13.94 -11.14
CA GLN A 149 3.10 -14.49 -12.13
C GLN A 149 1.67 -13.94 -11.96
N LEU A 150 1.19 -13.88 -10.73
CA LEU A 150 -0.12 -13.30 -10.41
C LEU A 150 -0.20 -11.81 -10.75
N ALA A 151 0.81 -11.04 -10.39
CA ALA A 151 0.86 -9.62 -10.74
C ALA A 151 0.92 -9.40 -12.26
N ASN A 152 1.57 -10.30 -13.02
CA ASN A 152 1.58 -10.24 -14.48
C ASN A 152 0.23 -10.59 -15.10
N ALA A 153 -0.53 -11.51 -14.49
CA ALA A 153 -1.89 -11.84 -14.92
C ALA A 153 -2.87 -10.65 -14.79
N LEU A 154 -2.52 -9.64 -14.00
CA LEU A 154 -3.25 -8.38 -13.86
C LEU A 154 -2.93 -7.35 -14.95
N SER A 155 -2.15 -7.70 -15.97
CA SER A 155 -1.94 -6.83 -17.14
C SER A 155 -3.29 -6.49 -17.79
N GLY A 156 -3.61 -5.20 -17.92
CA GLY A 156 -4.91 -4.71 -18.40
C GLY A 156 -6.00 -4.58 -17.33
N HIS A 157 -5.73 -4.98 -16.08
CA HIS A 157 -6.60 -4.79 -14.91
C HIS A 157 -5.94 -3.82 -13.91
N GLU A 158 -5.37 -2.76 -14.45
CA GLU A 158 -4.66 -1.75 -13.68
C GLU A 158 -5.63 -0.99 -12.77
N ASP A 159 -5.16 -0.67 -11.56
CA ASP A 159 -5.85 0.22 -10.64
C ASP A 159 -5.32 1.64 -10.83
N PRO A 160 -5.95 2.50 -11.65
CA PRO A 160 -5.42 3.83 -11.94
C PRO A 160 -5.34 4.71 -10.69
N TYR A 161 -6.18 4.46 -9.67
CA TYR A 161 -6.25 5.29 -8.48
C TYR A 161 -5.11 4.96 -7.51
N ASP A 162 -4.97 3.67 -7.16
CA ASP A 162 -3.84 3.26 -6.30
C ASP A 162 -2.51 3.38 -7.04
N ASN A 163 -2.47 3.25 -8.37
CA ASN A 163 -1.26 3.51 -9.16
C ASN A 163 -0.84 4.98 -9.06
N ALA A 164 -1.77 5.93 -9.15
CA ALA A 164 -1.45 7.34 -8.99
C ALA A 164 -0.91 7.66 -7.59
N VAL A 165 -1.51 7.08 -6.53
CA VAL A 165 -1.00 7.20 -5.16
C VAL A 165 0.40 6.58 -5.03
N TYR A 166 0.60 5.37 -5.56
CA TYR A 166 1.89 4.68 -5.50
C TYR A 166 2.97 5.45 -6.27
N GLN A 167 2.66 6.01 -7.43
CA GLN A 167 3.59 6.83 -8.20
C GLN A 167 4.03 8.05 -7.39
N ALA A 168 3.08 8.80 -6.81
CA ALA A 168 3.39 9.95 -5.97
C ALA A 168 4.22 9.55 -4.73
N ALA A 169 3.90 8.41 -4.10
CA ALA A 169 4.66 7.88 -2.97
C ALA A 169 6.11 7.54 -3.38
N SER A 170 6.27 6.91 -4.55
CA SER A 170 7.58 6.56 -5.11
C SER A 170 8.42 7.80 -5.42
N GLU A 171 7.83 8.85 -5.99
CA GLU A 171 8.51 10.12 -6.23
C GLU A 171 8.99 10.77 -4.92
N ILE A 172 8.15 10.75 -3.87
CA ILE A 172 8.54 11.26 -2.54
C ILE A 172 9.67 10.42 -1.93
N PHE A 173 9.56 9.09 -2.02
CA PHE A 173 10.56 8.15 -1.53
C PHE A 173 11.92 8.40 -2.17
N TRP A 174 12.02 8.38 -3.50
CA TRP A 174 13.30 8.55 -4.20
C TRP A 174 13.91 9.93 -3.99
N ARG A 175 13.10 10.99 -3.95
CA ARG A 175 13.58 12.32 -3.57
C ARG A 175 14.19 12.35 -2.16
N ASN A 176 13.60 11.62 -1.21
CA ASN A 176 14.15 11.53 0.13
C ASN A 176 15.40 10.65 0.18
N VAL A 177 15.45 9.55 -0.57
CA VAL A 177 16.67 8.73 -0.73
C VAL A 177 17.85 9.60 -1.15
N GLU A 178 17.66 10.43 -2.18
CA GLU A 178 18.69 11.37 -2.64
C GLU A 178 19.02 12.42 -1.58
N ARG A 179 18.00 13.10 -1.03
CA ARG A 179 18.16 14.17 -0.04
C ARG A 179 18.94 13.74 1.20
N PHE A 180 18.69 12.52 1.69
CA PHE A 180 19.31 11.98 2.89
C PHE A 180 20.52 11.08 2.57
N ASN A 181 20.88 10.94 1.29
CA ASN A 181 21.95 10.06 0.81
C ASN A 181 21.82 8.63 1.36
N ALA A 182 20.60 8.09 1.38
CA ALA A 182 20.34 6.74 1.88
C ALA A 182 20.81 5.71 0.85
N ASN A 183 21.71 4.83 1.26
CA ASN A 183 22.26 3.73 0.45
C ASN A 183 22.93 2.71 1.38
N ASP A 184 23.21 1.49 0.88
CA ASP A 184 23.78 0.39 1.67
C ASP A 184 25.01 0.80 2.52
N ALA A 185 25.89 1.64 1.97
CA ALA A 185 27.09 2.11 2.67
C ALA A 185 26.77 3.04 3.86
N THR A 186 25.65 3.76 3.81
CA THR A 186 25.14 4.56 4.94
C THR A 186 24.35 3.75 5.96
N CYS A 187 23.79 2.60 5.58
CA CYS A 187 22.98 1.74 6.45
C CYS A 187 23.82 0.81 7.33
N ALA A 188 24.95 0.30 6.82
CA ALA A 188 25.76 -0.74 7.45
C ALA A 188 26.67 -0.25 8.62
N ARG A 189 26.13 0.55 9.56
CA ARG A 189 26.91 1.12 10.69
C ARG A 189 26.47 0.62 12.07
#